data_AF-A0A960T1F9-F1
#
_entry.id   AF-A0A960T1F9-F1
#
_cell.length_a   1.000
_cell.length_b   1.000
_cell.length_c   1.000
_cell.angle_alpha   90.00
_cell.angle_beta   90.00
_cell.angle_gamma   90.00
#
_symmetry.space_group_name_H-M   'P 1'
#
loop_
_entity.id
_entity.type
_entity.pdbx_description
1 polymer ?
#
loop_
_entity_poly.entity_id
_entity_poly.type
_entity_poly.pdbx_seq_one_letter_code
_entity_poly.pdbx_strand_id
1 'polypeptide(L)' 'MDDRIADDALFALKAKVRQARAMSAQMKFRAGADLFEEACLWTMAGIKARMPNASEQERLDQLKRQLKLREAAMR' A
#
# COMPACT_ATOMS: atom_id res chain seq x y z
N MET A 1 28.78 -10.23 -4.93
CA MET A 1 27.45 -10.88 -5.06
C MET A 1 26.38 -9.80 -4.91
N ASP A 2 26.55 -8.92 -3.93
CA ASP A 2 25.72 -7.74 -3.68
C ASP A 2 25.63 -6.76 -4.87
N ASP A 3 26.72 -6.53 -5.62
CA ASP A 3 26.68 -5.63 -6.78
C ASP A 3 25.71 -6.11 -7.88
N ARG A 4 25.60 -7.43 -8.08
CA ARG A 4 24.66 -8.00 -9.06
C ARG A 4 23.22 -7.86 -8.57
N ILE A 5 22.98 -8.04 -7.27
CA ILE A 5 21.66 -7.83 -6.65
C ILE A 5 21.24 -6.36 -6.78
N ALA A 6 22.17 -5.43 -6.58
CA ALA A 6 21.93 -4.00 -6.73
C ALA A 6 21.62 -3.62 -8.19
N ASP A 7 22.38 -4.16 -9.14
CA ASP A 7 22.15 -3.93 -10.57
C ASP A 7 20.80 -4.49 -11.03
N ASP A 8 20.43 -5.70 -10.60
CA ASP A 8 19.14 -6.31 -10.90
C ASP A 8 17.97 -5.51 -10.31
N ALA A 9 18.12 -5.02 -9.07
CA ALA A 9 17.13 -4.16 -8.43
C ALA A 9 16.97 -2.83 -9.19
N LEU A 10 18.07 -2.23 -9.61
CA LEU A 10 18.06 -0.99 -10.40
C LEU A 10 17.41 -1.20 -11.77
N PHE A 11 17.70 -2.32 -12.44
CA PHE A 11 17.10 -2.69 -13.71
C PHE A 11 15.58 -2.86 -13.57
N ALA A 12 15.13 -3.62 -12.57
CA ALA A 12 13.71 -3.84 -12.29
C ALA A 12 12.99 -2.53 -11.96
N LEU A 13 13.63 -1.65 -11.17
CA LEU A 13 13.09 -0.33 -10.85
C LEU A 13 12.89 0.51 -12.11
N LYS A 14 13.90 0.60 -12.98
CA LYS A 14 13.83 1.35 -14.24
C LYS A 14 12.75 0.78 -15.17
N ALA A 15 12.55 -0.53 -15.20
CA ALA A 15 11.47 -1.16 -15.97
C ALA A 15 10.09 -0.74 -15.44
N LYS A 16 9.86 -0.83 -14.12
CA LYS A 16 8.60 -0.41 -13.47
C LYS A 16 8.29 1.07 -13.71
N VAL A 17 9.29 1.95 -13.63
CA VAL A 17 9.11 3.38 -13.90
C VAL A 17 8.69 3.63 -15.35
N ARG A 18 9.31 2.94 -16.33
CA ARG A 18 8.92 3.07 -17.74
C ARG A 18 7.48 2.62 -17.96
N GLN A 19 7.08 1.50 -17.37
CA GLN A 19 5.69 1.02 -17.44
C GLN A 19 4.71 2.03 -16.82
N ALA A 20 4.99 2.54 -15.63
CA ALA A 20 4.15 3.53 -14.96
C ALA A 20 4.00 4.82 -15.77
N ARG A 21 5.05 5.27 -16.47
CA ARG A 21 5.00 6.44 -17.36
C ARG A 21 4.10 6.21 -18.57
N ALA A 22 4.07 5.00 -19.12
CA ALA A 22 3.24 4.62 -20.26
C ALA A 22 1.76 4.42 -19.93
N MET A 23 1.38 4.33 -18.65
CA MET A 23 -0.02 4.20 -18.23
C MET A 23 -0.83 5.45 -18.58
N SER A 24 -2.05 5.24 -19.07
CA SER A 24 -3.01 6.34 -19.26
C SER A 24 -3.43 6.96 -17.93
N ALA A 25 -4.00 8.16 -17.96
CA ALA A 25 -4.51 8.82 -16.76
C ALA A 25 -5.56 7.96 -16.02
N GLN A 26 -6.43 7.28 -16.77
CA GLN A 26 -7.45 6.38 -16.23
C GLN A 26 -6.83 5.16 -15.52
N MET A 27 -5.79 4.57 -16.12
CA MET A 27 -5.07 3.46 -15.50
C MET A 27 -4.35 3.89 -14.22
N LYS A 28 -3.72 5.08 -14.22
CA LYS A 28 -3.06 5.63 -13.02
C LYS A 28 -4.07 5.89 -11.90
N PHE A 29 -5.25 6.42 -12.25
CA PHE A 29 -6.31 6.65 -11.29
C PHE A 29 -6.79 5.34 -10.64
N ARG A 30 -7.06 4.31 -11.45
CA ARG A 30 -7.46 2.98 -10.95
C ARG A 30 -6.38 2.33 -10.09
N ALA A 31 -5.12 2.40 -10.54
CA ALA A 31 -4.00 1.86 -9.78
C ALA A 31 -3.88 2.49 -8.39
N GLY A 32 -4.22 3.78 -8.24
CA GLY A 32 -4.29 4.43 -6.92
C GLY A 32 -5.34 3.81 -5.99
N ALA A 33 -6.53 3.52 -6.51
CA ALA A 33 -7.59 2.86 -5.75
C ALA A 33 -7.22 1.41 -5.40
N ASP A 34 -6.70 0.65 -6.36
CA ASP A 34 -6.29 -0.75 -6.16
C ASP A 34 -5.19 -0.85 -5.08
N LEU A 35 -4.18 0.03 -5.14
CA LEU A 35 -3.11 0.09 -4.14
C LEU A 35 -3.63 0.48 -2.76
N PHE A 36 -4.63 1.37 -2.70
CA PHE A 36 -5.25 1.78 -1.44
C PHE A 36 -6.03 0.63 -0.80
N GLU A 37 -6.81 -0.11 -1.58
CA GLU A 37 -7.54 -1.29 -1.11
C GLU A 37 -6.57 -2.36 -0.60
N GLU A 38 -5.50 -2.64 -1.36
CA GLU A 38 -4.47 -3.59 -0.94
C GLU A 38 -3.81 -3.15 0.38
N ALA A 39 -3.45 -1.88 0.52
CA ALA A 39 -2.88 -1.34 1.75
C ALA A 39 -3.85 -1.48 2.94
N CYS A 40 -5.15 -1.30 2.73
CA CYS A 40 -6.17 -1.53 3.75
C CYS A 40 -6.21 -3.00 4.19
N LEU A 41 -6.12 -3.95 3.25
CA LEU A 41 -6.09 -5.39 3.55
C LEU A 41 -4.88 -5.78 4.40
N TRP A 42 -3.68 -5.35 4.01
CA TRP A 42 -2.46 -5.60 4.78
C TRP A 42 -2.52 -4.98 6.17
N THR A 43 -3.04 -3.76 6.27
CA THR A 43 -3.21 -3.09 7.56
C THR A 43 -4.20 -3.83 8.43
N MET A 44 -5.32 -4.30 7.87
CA MET A 44 -6.31 -5.10 8.57
C MET A 44 -5.73 -6.42 9.09
N ALA A 45 -4.89 -7.10 8.30
CA ALA A 45 -4.19 -8.30 8.74
C ALA A 45 -3.29 -8.01 9.97
N GLY A 46 -2.56 -6.89 9.95
CA GLY A 46 -1.77 -6.44 11.10
C GLY A 46 -2.62 -6.09 12.32
N ILE A 47 -3.78 -5.45 12.13
CA ILE A 47 -4.73 -5.17 13.21
C ILE A 47 -5.27 -6.47 13.80
N LYS A 48 -5.66 -7.44 12.97
CA LYS A 48 -6.13 -8.76 13.40
C LYS A 48 -5.10 -9.49 14.25
N ALA A 49 -3.83 -9.45 13.85
CA ALA A 49 -2.73 -10.04 14.62
C ALA A 49 -2.52 -9.35 15.98
N ARG A 50 -2.64 -8.02 16.04
CA ARG A 50 -2.51 -7.25 17.30
C ARG A 50 -3.72 -7.33 18.21
N MET A 51 -4.90 -7.61 17.65
CA MET A 51 -6.18 -7.63 18.36
C MET A 51 -6.92 -8.97 18.13
N PRO A 52 -6.39 -10.11 18.61
CA PRO A 52 -6.94 -11.43 18.32
C PRO A 52 -8.35 -11.64 18.89
N ASN A 53 -8.67 -10.99 20.00
CA ASN A 53 -9.96 -11.14 20.71
C ASN A 53 -10.98 -10.05 20.36
N ALA A 54 -10.59 -9.04 19.57
CA ALA A 54 -11.51 -8.00 19.16
C ALA A 54 -12.50 -8.52 18.11
N SER A 55 -13.72 -8.00 18.16
CA SER A 55 -14.71 -8.17 17.11
C SER A 55 -14.23 -7.58 15.78
N GLU A 56 -14.83 -8.01 14.69
CA GLU A 56 -14.56 -7.45 13.36
C GLU A 56 -14.84 -5.94 13.30
N GLN A 57 -15.92 -5.50 13.95
CA GLN A 57 -16.29 -4.09 13.99
C GLN A 57 -15.23 -3.23 14.71
N GLU A 58 -14.70 -3.69 15.84
CA GLU A 58 -13.65 -2.98 16.58
C GLU A 58 -12.35 -2.85 15.77
N ARG A 59 -12.00 -3.89 15.01
CA ARG A 59 -10.84 -3.86 14.10
C ARG A 59 -11.06 -2.90 12.94
N LEU A 60 -12.27 -2.87 12.38
CA LEU A 60 -12.65 -1.93 11.33
C LEU A 60 -12.61 -0.48 11.82
N ASP A 61 -13.11 -0.23 13.03
CA ASP A 61 -13.06 1.11 13.62
C ASP A 61 -11.62 1.54 13.91
N GLN A 62 -10.75 0.61 14.28
CA GLN A 62 -9.32 0.87 14.42
C GLN A 62 -8.67 1.24 13.07
N LEU A 63 -8.99 0.52 12.00
CA LEU A 63 -8.51 0.85 10.65
C LEU A 63 -8.95 2.26 10.25
N LYS A 64 -10.24 2.60 10.43
CA LYS A 64 -10.78 3.94 10.15
C LYS A 64 -10.08 5.03 10.96
N ARG A 65 -9.79 4.80 12.24
CA ARG A 65 -9.04 5.74 13.08
C ARG A 65 -7.63 6.00 12.52
N GLN A 66 -6.92 4.95 12.11
CA GLN A 66 -5.57 5.09 11.54
C GLN A 66 -5.57 5.86 10.20
N LEU A 67 -6.56 5.62 9.34
CA LEU A 67 -6.71 6.36 8.09
C LEU A 67 -6.95 7.86 8.33
N LYS A 68 -7.85 8.22 9.26
CA LYS A 68 -8.15 9.62 9.61
C LYS A 68 -6.95 10.37 10.20
N LEU A 69 -6.17 9.72 11.08
CA LEU A 69 -4.96 10.33 11.65
C LEU A 69 -3.92 10.64 10.56
N ARG A 70 -3.85 9.81 9.52
CA ARG A 70 -2.91 10.00 8.41
C ARG A 70 -3.35 11.11 7.45
N GLU A 71 -4.65 11.26 7.20
CA GLU A 71 -5.18 12.40 6.45
C GLU A 71 -4.87 13.74 7.13
N ALA A 72 -4.98 13.79 8.47
CA ALA A 72 -4.63 14.98 9.24
C ALA A 72 -3.12 15.32 9.19
N ALA A 73 -2.25 14.30 9.11
CA ALA A 73 -0.80 14.46 9.03
C ALA A 73 -0.27 14.80 7.62
N MET A 74 -1.10 14.66 6.58
CA MET A 74 -0.75 15.00 5.19
C MET A 74 -1.25 16.39 4.74
N ARG A 75 -1.89 17.15 5.64
CA ARG A 75 -2.22 18.56 5.45
C ARG A 75 -1.14 19.46 6.03
#